data_AF-A0A7L5Y7W3-F1
#
_entry.id   AF-A0A7L5Y7W3-F1
#
_cell.length_a   1.000
_cell.length_b   1.000
_cell.length_c   1.000
_cell.angle_alpha   90.00
_cell.angle_beta   90.00
_cell.angle_gamma   90.00
#
_symmetry.space_group_name_H-M   'P 1'
#
loop_
_entity.id
_entity.type
_entity.pdbx_description
1 polymer ?
#
loop_
_entity_poly.entity_id
_entity_poly.type
_entity_poly.pdbx_seq_one_letter_code
_entity_poly.pdbx_strand_id
1 'polypeptide(L)'
;MLDLTLDTPSWVSHQEFHNGDMRRLGAFVHSIAFEDGEPQPCYQPTSVTVVITTFRRWPVLIRTLEALRAQTWDDYDVVVVDDGSADETWESLQAWQRDRAGAMRLQVYTQTNTGQGIARNHALNHARGELILFIGDDTIPEPDFIEQHVVKHRETGMPCAVVGYTQWDREGMKVTPCWST
;
A
#
# COMPACT_ATOMS: atom_id res chain seq x y z
N MET A 1 38.68 -22.40 8.01
CA MET A 1 38.99 -21.13 7.33
C MET A 1 38.07 -21.09 6.13
N LEU A 2 37.17 -20.12 6.06
CA LEU A 2 36.17 -20.02 4.99
C LEU A 2 36.49 -18.80 4.14
N ASP A 3 36.51 -18.99 2.82
CA ASP A 3 36.41 -17.91 1.86
C ASP A 3 34.92 -17.65 1.61
N LEU A 4 34.50 -16.40 1.81
CA LEU A 4 33.12 -15.97 1.65
C LEU A 4 33.05 -14.97 0.49
N THR A 5 32.25 -15.31 -0.52
CA THR A 5 31.87 -14.39 -1.59
C THR A 5 30.49 -13.84 -1.26
N LEU A 6 30.38 -12.51 -1.19
CA LEU A 6 29.11 -11.83 -0.93
C LEU A 6 28.70 -11.07 -2.19
N ASP A 7 27.51 -11.38 -2.69
CA ASP A 7 26.89 -10.69 -3.81
C ASP A 7 26.13 -9.45 -3.27
N THR A 8 26.56 -8.24 -3.63
CA THR A 8 25.91 -7.00 -3.19
C THR A 8 25.57 -6.14 -4.40
N PRO A 9 24.28 -5.97 -4.74
CA PRO A 9 23.87 -5.32 -6.00
C PRO A 9 24.03 -3.79 -6.04
N SER A 10 24.53 -3.16 -4.97
CA SER A 10 24.86 -1.73 -4.97
C SER A 10 25.62 -1.38 -3.70
N TRP A 11 26.75 -0.70 -3.84
CA TRP A 11 27.55 -0.22 -2.72
C TRP A 11 26.74 0.75 -1.84
N VAL A 12 26.40 0.34 -0.61
CA VAL A 12 25.94 1.25 0.44
C VAL A 12 27.01 1.26 1.53
N SER A 13 27.65 2.42 1.72
CA SER A 13 28.58 2.68 2.82
C SER A 13 27.98 2.25 4.17
N HIS A 14 28.73 1.44 4.91
CA HIS A 14 28.35 0.73 6.15
C HIS A 14 28.06 1.60 7.39
N GLN A 15 27.56 2.82 7.27
CA GLN A 15 27.37 3.68 8.45
C GLN A 15 26.09 3.43 9.28
N GLU A 16 25.12 2.60 8.85
CA GLU A 16 23.82 2.52 9.56
C GLU A 16 23.25 1.13 9.88
N PHE A 17 23.94 0.02 9.60
CA PHE A 17 23.42 -1.31 10.00
C PHE A 17 24.38 -2.03 10.95
N HIS A 18 23.93 -2.22 12.21
CA HIS A 18 24.50 -3.17 13.16
C HIS A 18 24.24 -4.61 12.69
N ASN A 19 24.88 -5.04 11.59
CA ASN A 19 24.87 -6.43 11.17
C ASN A 19 25.78 -7.26 12.09
N GLY A 20 25.25 -8.40 12.54
CA GLY A 20 25.72 -9.17 13.69
C GLY A 20 27.22 -9.48 13.74
N ASP A 21 27.77 -9.37 14.93
CA ASP A 21 29.14 -9.77 15.26
C ASP A 21 29.34 -11.29 15.09
N MET A 22 29.90 -11.69 13.95
CA MET A 22 30.19 -13.09 13.62
C MET A 22 31.36 -13.69 14.42
N ARG A 23 32.04 -12.92 15.29
CA ARG A 23 33.13 -13.41 16.15
C ARG A 23 32.71 -14.54 17.10
N ARG A 24 31.41 -14.74 17.35
CA ARG A 24 30.87 -15.82 18.21
C ARG A 24 30.89 -17.22 17.59
N LEU A 25 31.12 -17.37 16.28
CA LEU A 25 31.04 -18.68 15.60
C LEU A 25 32.38 -19.45 15.54
N GLY A 26 33.47 -18.92 16.13
CA GLY A 26 34.78 -19.60 16.16
C GLY A 26 35.44 -19.79 14.78
N ALA A 27 34.90 -19.16 13.73
CA ALA A 27 35.43 -19.23 12.37
C ALA A 27 36.24 -17.96 12.04
N PHE A 28 37.48 -18.15 11.58
CA PHE A 28 38.29 -17.07 10.99
C PHE A 28 37.97 -16.97 9.49
N VAL A 29 37.48 -15.81 9.06
CA VAL A 29 37.30 -15.45 7.64
C VAL A 29 38.67 -15.01 7.12
N HIS A 30 39.13 -15.63 6.03
CA HIS A 30 40.45 -15.32 5.44
C HIS A 30 40.38 -14.13 4.49
N SER A 31 39.34 -14.11 3.64
CA SER A 31 39.11 -13.06 2.66
C SER A 31 37.60 -12.87 2.45
N ILE A 32 37.22 -11.64 2.10
CA ILE A 32 35.88 -11.30 1.61
C ILE A 32 36.08 -10.71 0.22
N ALA A 33 35.45 -11.31 -0.78
CA ALA A 33 35.37 -10.76 -2.13
C ALA A 33 33.96 -10.21 -2.38
N PHE A 34 33.90 -9.04 -3.00
CA PHE A 34 32.66 -8.43 -3.49
C PHE A 34 32.68 -8.56 -5.01
N GLU A 35 31.63 -9.15 -5.57
CA GLU A 35 31.40 -9.14 -7.01
C GLU A 35 30.45 -7.99 -7.34
N ASP A 36 30.67 -7.34 -8.49
CA ASP A 36 29.71 -6.39 -9.05
C ASP A 36 28.48 -7.20 -9.47
N GLY A 37 27.50 -7.29 -8.58
CA GLY A 37 26.21 -7.91 -8.90
C GLY A 37 25.56 -7.16 -10.07
N GLU A 38 24.89 -7.91 -10.96
CA GLU A 38 24.08 -7.31 -12.03
C GLU A 38 23.18 -6.22 -11.43
N PRO A 39 23.08 -5.03 -12.05
CA PRO A 39 22.20 -3.98 -11.54
C PRO A 39 20.81 -4.60 -11.39
N GLN A 40 20.26 -4.56 -10.16
CA GLN A 40 18.91 -5.07 -9.95
C GLN A 40 17.98 -4.37 -10.96
N PRO A 41 17.09 -5.11 -11.63
CA PRO A 41 16.12 -4.49 -12.51
C PRO A 41 15.44 -3.38 -11.71
N CYS A 42 15.48 -2.17 -12.26
CA CYS A 42 14.82 -1.02 -11.66
C CYS A 42 13.40 -1.42 -11.23
N TYR A 43 12.95 -1.01 -10.04
CA TYR A 43 11.63 -1.37 -9.54
C TYR A 43 10.56 -0.90 -10.54
N GLN A 44 9.92 -1.84 -11.26
CA GLN A 44 8.94 -1.58 -12.32
C GLN A 44 7.59 -2.24 -11.98
N PRO A 45 6.82 -1.70 -11.02
CA PRO A 45 5.53 -2.29 -10.67
C PRO A 45 4.57 -2.25 -11.87
N THR A 46 3.88 -3.36 -12.09
CA THR A 46 2.87 -3.52 -13.16
C THR A 46 1.47 -3.72 -12.61
N SER A 47 1.33 -4.27 -11.42
CA SER A 47 0.05 -4.51 -10.74
C SER A 47 -0.05 -3.71 -9.44
N VAL A 48 -1.27 -3.28 -9.09
CA VAL A 48 -1.52 -2.43 -7.92
C VAL A 48 -2.65 -2.98 -7.05
N THR A 49 -2.46 -3.00 -5.73
CA THR A 49 -3.58 -3.17 -4.78
C THR A 49 -3.89 -1.85 -4.11
N VAL A 50 -5.14 -1.40 -4.17
CA VAL A 50 -5.63 -0.29 -3.35
C VAL A 50 -6.24 -0.86 -2.06
N VAL A 51 -5.69 -0.48 -0.92
CA VAL A 51 -6.15 -0.88 0.41
C VAL A 51 -6.97 0.23 1.04
N ILE A 52 -8.20 -0.12 1.41
CA ILE A 52 -9.15 0.76 2.10
C ILE A 52 -9.62 0.09 3.37
N THR A 53 -9.75 0.86 4.44
CA THR A 53 -10.38 0.44 5.69
C THR A 53 -11.54 1.36 5.99
N THR A 54 -12.67 0.82 6.41
CA THR A 54 -13.86 1.62 6.76
C THR A 54 -14.41 1.20 8.11
N PHE A 55 -15.12 2.12 8.77
CA PHE A 55 -15.90 1.84 9.96
C PHE A 55 -17.05 2.85 10.06
N ARG A 56 -18.28 2.39 9.89
CA ARG A 56 -19.51 3.19 9.99
C ARG A 56 -19.58 4.39 9.05
N ARG A 57 -19.13 4.21 7.80
CA ARG A 57 -18.94 5.31 6.82
C ARG A 57 -19.37 4.96 5.41
N TRP A 58 -20.35 4.05 5.25
CA TRP A 58 -20.85 3.67 3.91
C TRP A 58 -21.15 4.85 2.96
N PRO A 59 -21.88 5.92 3.38
CA PRO A 59 -22.18 7.03 2.47
C PRO A 59 -20.96 7.76 1.93
N VAL A 60 -19.82 7.66 2.62
CA VAL A 60 -18.56 8.25 2.20
C VAL A 60 -17.76 7.25 1.34
N LEU A 61 -17.65 6.00 1.80
CA LEU A 61 -16.94 4.93 1.11
C LEU A 61 -17.42 4.74 -0.33
N ILE A 62 -18.73 4.79 -0.56
CA ILE A 62 -19.30 4.61 -1.90
C ILE A 62 -18.73 5.62 -2.92
N ARG A 63 -18.46 6.86 -2.51
CA ARG A 63 -17.89 7.89 -3.39
C ARG A 63 -16.47 7.52 -3.79
N THR A 64 -15.68 7.04 -2.84
CA THR A 64 -14.31 6.55 -3.06
C THR A 64 -14.31 5.36 -4.02
N LEU A 65 -15.21 4.39 -3.84
CA LEU A 65 -15.33 3.23 -4.71
C LEU A 65 -15.76 3.59 -6.14
N GLU A 66 -16.67 4.55 -6.31
CA GLU A 66 -17.08 5.02 -7.64
C GLU A 66 -15.93 5.78 -8.35
N ALA A 67 -15.13 6.56 -7.60
CA ALA A 67 -13.95 7.23 -8.16
C ALA A 67 -12.85 6.23 -8.58
N LEU A 68 -12.65 5.16 -7.81
CA LEU A 68 -11.71 4.09 -8.18
C LEU A 68 -12.13 3.34 -9.45
N ARG A 69 -13.43 3.25 -9.76
CA ARG A 69 -13.88 2.64 -11.02
C ARG A 69 -13.51 3.47 -12.25
N ALA A 70 -13.24 4.76 -12.09
CA ALA A 70 -12.92 5.68 -13.17
C ALA A 70 -11.42 5.78 -13.45
N GLN A 71 -10.60 4.88 -12.88
CA GLN A 71 -9.15 4.91 -13.08
C GLN A 71 -8.75 4.58 -14.51
N THR A 72 -7.69 5.24 -15.01
CA THR A 72 -7.11 5.01 -16.35
C THR A 72 -6.21 3.78 -16.41
N TRP A 73 -5.76 3.28 -15.26
CA TRP A 73 -4.93 2.07 -15.15
C TRP A 73 -5.81 0.82 -15.04
N ASP A 74 -5.55 -0.21 -15.85
CA ASP A 74 -6.38 -1.43 -15.88
C ASP A 74 -5.95 -2.51 -14.87
N ASP A 75 -4.64 -2.59 -14.57
CA ASP A 75 -4.10 -3.67 -13.75
C ASP A 75 -4.05 -3.32 -12.25
N TYR A 76 -5.22 -3.18 -11.64
CA TYR A 76 -5.36 -3.03 -10.19
C TYR A 76 -6.50 -3.85 -9.58
N ASP A 77 -6.36 -4.17 -8.29
CA ASP A 77 -7.43 -4.67 -7.44
C ASP A 77 -7.62 -3.77 -6.21
N VAL A 78 -8.78 -3.90 -5.58
CA VAL A 78 -9.18 -3.12 -4.40
C VAL A 78 -9.55 -4.07 -3.29
N VAL A 79 -8.96 -3.87 -2.11
CA VAL A 79 -9.28 -4.60 -0.89
C VAL A 79 -9.88 -3.63 0.12
N VAL A 80 -11.12 -3.87 0.51
CA VAL A 80 -11.82 -3.10 1.55
C VAL A 80 -11.99 -3.96 2.79
N VAL A 81 -11.55 -3.46 3.94
CA VAL A 81 -11.83 -4.08 5.25
C VAL A 81 -12.77 -3.19 6.04
N ASP A 82 -13.93 -3.72 6.37
CA ASP A 82 -14.83 -3.17 7.39
C ASP A 82 -14.34 -3.55 8.79
N ASP A 83 -13.98 -2.58 9.62
CA ASP A 83 -13.45 -2.79 10.97
C ASP A 83 -14.57 -2.96 12.01
N GLY A 84 -15.52 -3.84 11.71
CA GLY A 84 -16.57 -4.29 12.62
C GLY A 84 -17.69 -3.27 12.79
N SER A 85 -18.18 -2.72 11.68
CA SER A 85 -19.32 -1.81 11.71
C SER A 85 -20.57 -2.51 12.25
N ALA A 86 -21.37 -1.76 13.01
CA ALA A 86 -22.64 -2.23 13.56
C ALA A 86 -23.85 -1.55 12.90
N ASP A 87 -23.59 -0.65 11.95
CA ASP A 87 -24.57 -0.04 11.08
C ASP A 87 -24.63 -0.82 9.76
N GLU A 88 -25.31 -0.28 8.75
CA GLU A 88 -25.50 -0.92 7.45
C GLU A 88 -24.24 -1.00 6.57
N THR A 89 -23.07 -0.59 7.07
CA THR A 89 -21.87 -0.43 6.25
C THR A 89 -21.45 -1.73 5.59
N TRP A 90 -21.43 -2.83 6.35
CA TRP A 90 -21.01 -4.13 5.84
C TRP A 90 -22.01 -4.71 4.84
N GLU A 91 -23.30 -4.66 5.15
CA GLU A 91 -24.37 -5.13 4.26
C GLU A 91 -24.39 -4.36 2.95
N SER A 92 -24.22 -3.04 3.01
CA SER A 92 -24.21 -2.17 1.84
C SER A 92 -22.98 -2.38 0.97
N LEU A 93 -21.80 -2.57 1.58
CA LEU A 93 -20.57 -2.90 0.86
C LEU A 93 -20.68 -4.23 0.11
N GLN A 94 -21.24 -5.27 0.76
CA GLN A 94 -21.48 -6.54 0.08
C GLN A 94 -22.51 -6.41 -1.04
N ALA A 95 -23.61 -5.68 -0.82
CA ALA A 95 -24.63 -5.46 -1.84
C ALA A 95 -24.03 -4.76 -3.06
N TRP A 96 -23.25 -3.70 -2.85
CA TRP A 96 -22.56 -3.00 -3.93
C TRP A 96 -21.56 -3.89 -4.68
N GLN A 97 -20.77 -4.70 -3.97
CA GLN A 97 -19.85 -5.65 -4.60
C GLN A 97 -20.59 -6.62 -5.53
N ARG A 98 -21.76 -7.13 -5.11
CA ARG A 98 -22.60 -8.03 -5.92
C ARG A 98 -23.20 -7.31 -7.12
N ASP A 99 -23.80 -6.14 -6.91
CA ASP A 99 -24.48 -5.37 -7.96
C ASP A 99 -23.52 -4.85 -9.03
N ARG A 100 -22.25 -4.64 -8.65
CA ARG A 100 -21.19 -4.15 -9.53
C ARG A 100 -20.15 -5.21 -9.86
N ALA A 101 -20.49 -6.50 -9.74
CA ALA A 101 -19.60 -7.60 -10.08
C ALA A 101 -19.04 -7.45 -11.50
N GLY A 102 -17.72 -7.53 -11.64
CA GLY A 102 -17.02 -7.41 -12.92
C GLY A 102 -16.65 -5.98 -13.33
N ALA A 103 -17.16 -4.95 -12.66
CA ALA A 103 -16.79 -3.57 -12.97
C ALA A 103 -15.45 -3.14 -12.35
N MET A 104 -15.00 -3.83 -11.30
CA MET A 104 -13.73 -3.62 -10.61
C MET A 104 -13.36 -4.90 -9.86
N ARG A 105 -12.06 -5.21 -9.75
CA ARG A 105 -11.58 -6.34 -8.93
C ARG A 105 -11.65 -5.98 -7.45
N LEU A 106 -12.85 -6.04 -6.87
CA LEU A 106 -13.10 -5.70 -5.47
C LEU A 106 -13.20 -6.94 -4.58
N GLN A 107 -12.39 -6.99 -3.53
CA GLN A 107 -12.51 -7.93 -2.42
C GLN A 107 -12.90 -7.18 -1.15
N VAL A 108 -13.84 -7.73 -0.39
CA VAL A 108 -14.37 -7.11 0.83
C VAL A 108 -14.28 -8.09 1.98
N TYR A 109 -13.83 -7.60 3.13
CA TYR A 109 -13.67 -8.36 4.35
C TYR A 109 -14.24 -7.59 5.53
N THR A 110 -14.60 -8.29 6.59
CA THR A 110 -14.96 -7.68 7.87
C THR A 110 -14.15 -8.34 8.98
N GLN A 111 -13.95 -7.62 10.08
CA GLN A 111 -13.25 -8.09 11.28
C GLN A 111 -13.85 -7.45 12.53
N THR A 112 -13.48 -7.95 13.71
CA THR A 112 -13.78 -7.24 14.95
C THR A 112 -13.03 -5.91 14.98
N ASN A 113 -13.69 -4.84 15.45
CA ASN A 113 -13.09 -3.52 15.56
C ASN A 113 -11.80 -3.58 16.39
N THR A 114 -10.67 -3.35 15.72
CA THR A 114 -9.33 -3.35 16.32
C THR A 114 -8.49 -2.16 15.88
N GLY A 115 -9.11 -1.22 15.17
CA GLY A 115 -8.50 0.00 14.68
C GLY A 115 -7.87 -0.16 13.30
N GLN A 116 -7.72 0.99 12.65
CA GLN A 116 -7.33 1.10 11.24
C GLN A 116 -6.02 0.41 10.89
N GLY A 117 -5.02 0.43 11.78
CA GLY A 117 -3.72 -0.20 11.54
C GLY A 117 -3.83 -1.72 11.41
N ILE A 118 -4.60 -2.36 12.29
CA ILE A 118 -4.81 -3.81 12.25
C ILE A 118 -5.68 -4.18 11.04
N ALA A 119 -6.71 -3.39 10.75
CA ALA A 119 -7.52 -3.57 9.54
C ALA A 119 -6.70 -3.45 8.24
N ARG A 120 -5.74 -2.51 8.15
CA ARG A 120 -4.81 -2.42 7.00
C ARG A 120 -3.92 -3.65 6.90
N ASN A 121 -3.38 -4.15 8.02
CA ASN A 121 -2.59 -5.38 8.02
C ASN A 121 -3.42 -6.59 7.58
N HIS A 122 -4.69 -6.65 7.98
CA HIS A 122 -5.61 -7.68 7.50
C HIS A 122 -5.84 -7.57 5.98
N ALA A 123 -6.01 -6.35 5.45
CA ALA A 123 -6.10 -6.12 4.01
C ALA A 123 -4.84 -6.56 3.26
N LEU A 124 -3.66 -6.29 3.80
CA LEU A 124 -2.36 -6.66 3.21
C LEU A 124 -2.21 -8.17 3.01
N ASN A 125 -2.80 -9.01 3.87
CA ASN A 125 -2.79 -10.47 3.69
C ASN A 125 -3.54 -10.94 2.44
N HIS A 126 -4.37 -10.08 1.86
CA HIS A 126 -5.19 -10.37 0.68
C HIS A 126 -4.72 -9.62 -0.57
N ALA A 127 -3.86 -8.61 -0.38
CA ALA A 127 -3.29 -7.81 -1.45
C ALA A 127 -2.38 -8.64 -2.36
N ARG A 128 -2.43 -8.39 -3.68
CA ARG A 128 -1.70 -9.17 -4.70
C ARG A 128 -0.81 -8.32 -5.60
N GLY A 129 -1.11 -7.03 -5.72
CA GLY A 129 -0.31 -6.08 -6.48
C GLY A 129 1.12 -5.92 -5.96
N GLU A 130 2.04 -5.68 -6.89
CA GLU A 130 3.45 -5.35 -6.62
C GLU A 130 3.62 -3.98 -5.95
N LEU A 131 2.64 -3.09 -6.15
CA LEU A 131 2.52 -1.81 -5.49
C LEU A 131 1.26 -1.79 -4.61
N ILE A 132 1.41 -1.33 -3.37
CA ILE A 132 0.29 -1.14 -2.44
C ILE A 132 0.01 0.35 -2.27
N LEU A 133 -1.23 0.76 -2.55
CA LEU A 133 -1.70 2.11 -2.30
C LEU A 133 -2.66 2.11 -1.11
N PHE A 134 -2.31 2.84 -0.05
CA PHE A 134 -3.20 3.04 1.09
C PHE A 134 -3.97 4.33 0.90
N ILE A 135 -5.30 4.26 0.88
CA ILE A 135 -6.16 5.44 0.87
C ILE A 135 -7.22 5.35 1.99
N GLY A 136 -7.74 6.50 2.40
CA GLY A 136 -8.87 6.57 3.32
C GLY A 136 -10.18 6.22 2.61
N ASP A 137 -11.21 5.85 3.38
CA ASP A 137 -12.56 5.67 2.84
C ASP A 137 -13.22 6.99 2.41
N ASP A 138 -12.58 8.13 2.69
CA ASP A 138 -12.95 9.49 2.32
C ASP A 138 -12.00 10.16 1.32
N THR A 139 -11.08 9.40 0.74
CA THR A 139 -10.18 9.90 -0.31
C THR A 139 -10.81 9.68 -1.67
N ILE A 140 -11.06 10.75 -2.43
CA ILE A 140 -11.59 10.67 -3.80
C ILE A 140 -10.40 10.77 -4.77
N PRO A 141 -9.94 9.65 -5.36
CA PRO A 141 -8.85 9.68 -6.33
C PRO A 141 -9.29 10.29 -7.66
N GLU A 142 -8.42 11.09 -8.27
CA GLU A 142 -8.55 11.52 -9.67
C GLU A 142 -8.39 10.33 -10.63
N PRO A 143 -8.92 10.38 -11.87
CA PRO A 143 -8.87 9.26 -12.81
C PRO A 143 -7.46 8.70 -13.10
N ASP A 144 -6.42 9.53 -13.03
CA ASP A 144 -5.03 9.11 -13.30
C ASP A 144 -4.25 8.74 -12.03
N PHE A 145 -4.90 8.70 -10.85
CA PHE A 145 -4.24 8.49 -9.56
C PHE A 145 -3.34 7.24 -9.52
N ILE A 146 -3.85 6.07 -9.93
CA ILE A 146 -3.07 4.83 -9.94
C ILE A 146 -1.91 4.92 -10.94
N GLU A 147 -2.19 5.42 -12.15
CA GLU A 147 -1.20 5.59 -13.21
C GLU A 147 -0.03 6.47 -12.76
N GLN A 148 -0.31 7.62 -12.15
CA GLN A 148 0.71 8.55 -11.63
C GLN A 148 1.57 7.90 -10.54
N HIS A 149 0.96 7.11 -9.65
CA HIS A 149 1.71 6.37 -8.65
C HIS A 149 2.63 5.32 -9.30
N VAL A 150 2.16 4.58 -10.29
CA VAL A 150 2.99 3.61 -11.03
C VAL A 150 4.15 4.32 -11.72
N VAL A 151 3.88 5.38 -12.48
CA VAL A 151 4.91 6.20 -13.14
C VAL A 151 5.95 6.69 -12.13
N LYS A 152 5.51 7.22 -10.98
CA LYS A 152 6.43 7.78 -10.00
C LYS A 152 7.34 6.75 -9.34
N HIS A 153 6.83 5.55 -9.06
CA HIS A 153 7.66 4.47 -8.53
C HIS A 153 8.67 3.96 -9.57
N ARG A 154 8.27 3.88 -10.85
CA ARG A 154 9.16 3.52 -11.97
C ARG A 154 10.29 4.53 -12.17
N GLU A 155 10.00 5.82 -12.06
CA GLU A 155 11.01 6.89 -12.13
C GLU A 155 12.04 6.80 -11.01
N THR A 156 11.59 6.40 -9.80
CA THR A 156 12.47 6.33 -8.63
C THR A 156 13.40 5.12 -8.72
N GLY A 157 12.98 4.05 -9.39
CA GLY A 157 13.81 2.88 -9.70
C GLY A 157 14.20 2.00 -8.51
N MET A 158 13.78 2.38 -7.29
CA MET A 158 14.02 1.66 -6.05
C MET A 158 12.74 1.63 -5.18
N PRO A 159 12.60 0.65 -4.26
CA PRO A 159 11.51 0.62 -3.30
C PRO A 159 11.47 1.92 -2.50
N CYS A 160 10.35 2.64 -2.59
CA CYS A 160 10.15 3.92 -1.93
C CYS A 160 8.68 4.08 -1.54
N ALA A 161 8.40 5.06 -0.68
CA ALA A 161 7.05 5.51 -0.42
C ALA A 161 6.79 6.79 -1.23
N VAL A 162 5.74 6.78 -2.06
CA VAL A 162 5.26 7.98 -2.75
C VAL A 162 4.00 8.47 -2.06
N VAL A 163 4.01 9.73 -1.63
CA VAL A 163 2.83 10.41 -1.10
C VAL A 163 2.19 11.20 -2.23
N GLY A 164 0.97 10.81 -2.61
CA GLY A 164 0.16 11.56 -3.58
C GLY A 164 -0.19 12.95 -3.05
N TYR A 165 -0.43 13.89 -3.95
CA TYR A 165 -0.89 15.20 -3.57
C TYR A 165 -2.37 15.16 -3.18
N THR A 166 -2.68 15.49 -1.92
CA THR A 166 -4.05 15.49 -1.39
C THR A 166 -4.49 16.91 -1.08
N GLN A 167 -5.64 17.31 -1.63
CA GLN A 167 -6.32 18.55 -1.23
C GLN A 167 -7.58 18.24 -0.42
N TRP A 168 -8.02 19.25 0.33
CA TRP A 168 -9.34 19.25 0.95
C TRP A 168 -10.39 19.71 -0.05
N ASP A 169 -11.60 19.16 0.09
CA ASP A 169 -12.78 19.67 -0.61
C ASP A 169 -13.01 21.13 -0.20
N ARG A 170 -12.76 22.06 -1.15
CA ARG A 170 -12.82 23.50 -0.92
C ARG A 170 -14.24 24.05 -0.87
N GLU A 171 -15.22 23.31 -1.40
CA GLU A 171 -16.58 23.81 -1.61
C GLU A 171 -17.62 23.07 -0.76
N GLY A 172 -17.39 21.80 -0.42
CA GLY A 172 -18.38 20.95 0.24
C GLY A 172 -18.16 20.63 1.72
N MET A 173 -16.98 20.87 2.31
CA MET A 173 -16.71 20.52 3.71
C MET A 173 -16.57 21.74 4.62
N LYS A 174 -17.34 21.72 5.73
CA LYS A 174 -17.23 22.71 6.81
C LYS A 174 -16.09 22.27 7.75
N VAL A 175 -15.01 23.04 7.82
CA VAL A 175 -13.92 22.77 8.77
C VAL A 175 -14.47 22.89 10.19
N THR A 176 -14.46 21.81 10.96
CA THR A 176 -14.73 21.86 12.40
C THR A 176 -13.58 22.60 13.07
N PRO A 177 -13.82 23.74 13.74
CA PRO A 177 -12.77 24.46 14.45
C PRO A 177 -12.13 23.54 15.50
N CYS A 178 -10.81 23.57 15.63
CA CYS A 178 -10.05 22.81 16.64
C CYS A 178 -10.25 23.31 18.09
N TRP A 179 -11.13 24.27 18.28
CA TRP A 179 -11.56 24.81 19.56
C TRP A 179 -13.07 25.01 19.49
N SER A 180 -13.81 24.02 19.99
CA SER A 180 -15.18 24.24 20.44
C SER A 180 -15.15 24.49 21.95
N THR A 181 -15.66 25.65 22.35
CA THR A 181 -16.01 25.99 23.74
C THR A 181 -17.17 25.13 24.23
#